data_AF-W1VMF9-F1
#
_entry.id   AF-W1VMF9-F1
#
_cell.length_a   1.000
_cell.length_b   1.000
_cell.length_c   1.000
_cell.angle_alpha   90.00
_cell.angle_beta   90.00
_cell.angle_gamma   90.00
#
_symmetry.space_group_name_H-M   'P 1'
#
loop_
_entity.id
_entity.type
_entity.pdbx_description
1 polymer ?
#
loop_
_entity_poly.entity_id
_entity_poly.type
_entity_poly.pdbx_seq_one_letter_code
_entity_poly.pdbx_strand_id
1 'polypeptide(L)'
;GLVAAGQAGEAEIAAEEQRDRTTTGRERAAQARAALPTPEAKAATWRELVESSAMPNETQVKTLLGFAAVERHPELLVPFVSEYVREADAIWASRTFHMAENLLSRLWSVATVGLEGVDPVGALEAWLASHADAPDAFRRIVSENLDDTRRVVAVQARELQG
;
A
#
# COMPACT_ATOMS: atom_id res chain seq x y z
N GLY A 1 12.68 -6.62 9.02
CA GLY A 1 13.42 -5.82 10.03
C GLY A 1 12.77 -5.99 11.39
N LEU A 2 13.48 -5.74 12.49
CA LEU A 2 13.01 -5.95 13.87
C LEU A 2 11.65 -5.30 14.19
N VAL A 3 11.33 -4.17 13.54
CA VAL A 3 10.03 -3.48 13.64
C VAL A 3 8.90 -4.28 12.99
N ALA A 4 9.12 -4.81 11.78
CA ALA A 4 8.17 -5.72 11.11
C ALA A 4 7.99 -7.04 11.89
N ALA A 5 8.89 -7.36 12.83
CA ALA A 5 8.80 -8.54 13.70
C ALA A 5 8.20 -8.20 15.09
N GLY A 6 7.73 -6.97 15.30
CA GLY A 6 7.12 -6.53 16.57
C GLY A 6 8.08 -6.42 17.74
N GLN A 7 9.40 -6.45 17.50
CA GLN A 7 10.44 -6.40 18.54
C GLN A 7 10.86 -4.97 18.90
N ALA A 8 10.38 -3.97 18.16
CA ALA A 8 10.57 -2.55 18.41
C ALA A 8 9.28 -1.81 17.99
N GLY A 9 8.77 -0.92 18.85
CA GLY A 9 7.58 -0.12 18.67
C GLY A 9 7.86 1.36 18.47
N GLU A 10 6.83 2.20 18.59
CA GLU A 10 6.91 3.65 18.36
C GLU A 10 7.96 4.35 19.23
N ALA A 11 8.14 3.89 20.47
CA ALA A 11 9.10 4.46 21.41
C ALA A 11 10.56 4.29 20.94
N GLU A 12 10.94 3.11 20.44
CA GLU A 12 12.28 2.90 19.89
C GLU A 12 12.50 3.69 18.60
N ILE A 13 11.46 3.81 17.75
CA ILE A 13 11.53 4.58 16.51
C ILE A 13 11.75 6.06 16.81
N ALA A 14 10.99 6.63 17.75
CA ALA A 14 11.12 8.02 18.16
C ALA A 14 12.50 8.31 18.79
N ALA A 15 13.04 7.36 19.58
CA ALA A 15 14.37 7.48 20.16
C ALA A 15 15.48 7.44 19.11
N GLU A 16 15.34 6.63 18.06
CA GLU A 16 16.28 6.60 16.93
C GLU A 16 16.20 7.87 16.09
N GLU A 17 15.00 8.37 15.78
CA GLU A 17 14.81 9.62 15.02
C GLU A 17 15.41 10.84 15.75
N GLN A 18 15.33 10.87 17.09
CA GLN A 18 15.97 11.92 17.88
C GLN A 18 17.50 11.82 17.87
N ARG A 19 18.05 10.61 17.79
CA ARG A 19 19.50 10.37 17.69
C ARG A 19 20.05 10.68 16.30
N ASP A 20 19.31 10.32 15.24
CA ASP A 20 19.68 10.57 13.85
C ASP A 20 18.73 11.59 13.20
N ARG A 21 19.02 12.88 13.41
CA ARG A 21 18.21 14.00 12.87
C ARG A 21 18.50 14.32 11.41
N THR A 22 19.19 13.42 10.69
CA THR A 22 19.43 13.58 9.25
C THR A 22 18.15 13.33 8.44
N THR A 23 18.18 13.67 7.15
CA THR A 23 17.08 13.31 6.23
C THR A 23 16.90 11.79 6.16
N THR A 24 18.01 11.05 6.04
CA THR A 24 18.02 9.58 6.02
C THR A 24 17.45 8.97 7.31
N GLY A 25 17.77 9.57 8.48
CA GLY A 25 17.22 9.13 9.76
C GLY A 25 15.70 9.26 9.81
N ARG A 26 15.17 10.41 9.36
CA ARG A 26 13.71 10.65 9.25
C ARG A 26 13.02 9.70 8.27
N GLU A 27 13.64 9.41 7.13
CA GLU A 27 13.12 8.45 6.15
C GLU A 27 13.04 7.02 6.70
N ARG A 28 14.07 6.59 7.44
CA ARG A 28 14.08 5.29 8.11
C ARG A 28 13.02 5.20 9.21
N ALA A 29 12.84 6.28 9.97
CA ALA A 29 11.79 6.36 10.98
C ALA A 29 10.40 6.26 10.34
N ALA A 30 10.14 6.99 9.25
CA ALA A 30 8.88 6.91 8.51
C ALA A 30 8.60 5.48 7.98
N GLN A 31 9.61 4.84 7.38
CA GLN A 31 9.49 3.43 6.95
C GLN A 31 9.19 2.49 8.12
N ALA A 32 9.85 2.67 9.27
CA ALA A 32 9.65 1.85 10.45
C ALA A 32 8.22 2.00 10.99
N ARG A 33 7.72 3.24 11.12
CA ARG A 33 6.33 3.50 11.56
C ARG A 33 5.32 2.85 10.64
N ALA A 34 5.50 3.00 9.33
CA ALA A 34 4.65 2.37 8.34
C ALA A 34 4.68 0.83 8.36
N ALA A 35 5.78 0.24 8.83
CA ALA A 35 5.95 -1.20 8.97
C ALA A 35 5.42 -1.77 10.29
N LEU A 36 4.92 -0.93 11.22
CA LEU A 36 4.31 -1.43 12.44
C LEU A 36 3.08 -2.29 12.10
N PRO A 37 2.99 -3.52 12.64
CA PRO A 37 1.90 -4.45 12.32
C PRO A 37 0.67 -4.17 13.19
N THR A 38 0.18 -2.93 13.19
CA THR A 38 -1.05 -2.54 13.90
C THR A 38 -2.05 -1.87 12.96
N PRO A 39 -3.37 -2.05 13.17
CA PRO A 39 -4.39 -1.37 12.36
C PRO A 39 -4.23 0.15 12.38
N GLU A 40 -3.90 0.73 13.53
CA GLU A 40 -3.75 2.17 13.72
C GLU A 40 -2.57 2.72 12.91
N ALA A 41 -1.45 2.00 12.89
CA ALA A 41 -0.28 2.39 12.10
C ALA A 41 -0.59 2.34 10.60
N LYS A 42 -1.25 1.28 10.13
CA LYS A 42 -1.66 1.19 8.71
C LYS A 42 -2.62 2.29 8.32
N ALA A 43 -3.62 2.60 9.16
CA ALA A 43 -4.57 3.67 8.90
C ALA A 43 -3.91 5.06 8.91
N ALA A 44 -2.96 5.30 9.83
CA ALA A 44 -2.20 6.55 9.85
C ALA A 44 -1.33 6.70 8.61
N THR A 45 -0.58 5.66 8.23
CA THR A 45 0.25 5.65 7.03
C THR A 45 -0.55 5.81 5.76
N TRP A 46 -1.71 5.15 5.65
CA TRP A 46 -2.60 5.31 4.50
C TRP A 46 -3.03 6.76 4.30
N ARG A 47 -3.55 7.40 5.37
CA ARG A 47 -3.95 8.81 5.32
C ARG A 47 -2.79 9.70 4.94
N GLU A 48 -1.61 9.46 5.50
CA GLU A 48 -0.42 10.24 5.16
C GLU A 48 -0.06 10.14 3.68
N LEU A 49 -0.12 8.94 3.09
CA LEU A 49 0.19 8.71 1.67
C LEU A 49 -0.87 9.31 0.74
N VAL A 50 -2.16 9.12 1.05
CA VAL A 50 -3.29 9.53 0.21
C VAL A 50 -3.58 11.03 0.34
N GLU A 51 -3.56 11.59 1.55
CA GLU A 51 -3.95 12.98 1.81
C GLU A 51 -2.78 13.97 1.68
N SER A 52 -1.53 13.56 1.96
CA SER A 52 -0.38 14.48 1.92
C SER A 52 0.31 14.52 0.56
N SER A 53 0.27 15.69 -0.08
CA SER A 53 1.08 16.01 -1.27
C SER A 53 2.44 16.63 -0.93
N ALA A 54 2.69 16.93 0.35
CA ALA A 54 3.91 17.60 0.82
C ALA A 54 5.04 16.62 1.19
N MET A 55 4.77 15.31 1.17
CA MET A 55 5.77 14.30 1.51
C MET A 55 6.91 14.29 0.47
N PRO A 56 8.19 14.38 0.89
CA PRO A 56 9.32 14.23 -0.04
C PRO A 56 9.30 12.87 -0.74
N ASN A 57 9.64 12.82 -2.02
CA ASN A 57 9.57 11.60 -2.84
C ASN A 57 10.29 10.40 -2.22
N GLU A 58 11.51 10.57 -1.71
CA GLU A 58 12.27 9.49 -1.06
C GLU A 58 11.57 9.00 0.21
N THR A 59 11.04 9.92 1.03
CA THR A 59 10.25 9.55 2.21
C THR A 59 9.00 8.77 1.81
N GLN A 60 8.31 9.17 0.74
CA GLN A 60 7.13 8.47 0.24
C GLN A 60 7.44 7.05 -0.21
N VAL A 61 8.53 6.85 -0.95
CA VAL A 61 8.99 5.51 -1.36
C VAL A 61 9.26 4.64 -0.12
N LYS A 62 9.90 5.19 0.90
CA LYS A 62 10.22 4.50 2.17
C LYS A 62 8.96 4.16 2.97
N THR A 63 8.01 5.08 3.05
CA THR A 63 6.71 4.89 3.70
C THR A 63 5.88 3.83 3.00
N LEU A 64 5.82 3.83 1.66
CA LEU A 64 5.14 2.79 0.85
C LEU A 64 5.76 1.41 1.09
N LEU A 65 7.09 1.31 1.15
CA LEU A 65 7.78 0.07 1.49
C LEU A 65 7.42 -0.45 2.89
N GLY A 66 7.28 0.45 3.87
CA GLY A 66 6.83 0.07 5.21
C GLY A 66 5.37 -0.37 5.24
N PHE A 67 4.50 0.35 4.54
CA PHE A 67 3.08 0.02 4.44
C PHE A 67 2.86 -1.40 3.90
N ALA A 68 3.59 -1.75 2.83
CA ALA A 68 3.54 -3.07 2.19
C ALA A 68 4.22 -4.20 3.00
N ALA A 69 4.94 -3.89 4.09
CA ALA A 69 5.61 -4.89 4.92
C ALA A 69 4.60 -5.63 5.83
N VAL A 70 3.83 -6.55 5.25
CA VAL A 70 2.73 -7.27 5.91
C VAL A 70 2.82 -8.79 5.78
N GLU A 71 3.99 -9.33 5.44
CA GLU A 71 4.19 -10.78 5.21
C GLU A 71 3.60 -11.68 6.31
N ARG A 72 3.63 -11.24 7.57
CA ARG A 72 3.08 -11.98 8.73
C ARG A 72 1.66 -11.59 9.11
N HIS A 73 1.16 -10.46 8.63
CA HIS A 73 -0.13 -9.87 9.01
C HIS A 73 -0.86 -9.28 7.79
N PRO A 74 -1.08 -10.06 6.70
CA PRO A 74 -1.71 -9.54 5.49
C PRO A 74 -3.17 -9.13 5.72
N GLU A 75 -3.83 -9.64 6.77
CA GLU A 75 -5.18 -9.25 7.20
C GLU A 75 -5.29 -7.75 7.53
N LEU A 76 -4.19 -7.11 7.93
CA LEU A 76 -4.18 -5.67 8.19
C LEU A 76 -4.38 -4.84 6.92
N LEU A 77 -4.17 -5.42 5.74
CA LEU A 77 -4.40 -4.74 4.46
C LEU A 77 -5.81 -4.88 3.92
N VAL A 78 -6.63 -5.78 4.48
CA VAL A 78 -8.00 -6.05 4.00
C VAL A 78 -8.85 -4.78 3.85
N PRO A 79 -8.91 -3.85 4.83
CA PRO A 79 -9.73 -2.64 4.69
C PRO A 79 -9.29 -1.75 3.51
N PHE A 80 -8.00 -1.80 3.17
CA PHE A 80 -7.41 -0.88 2.20
C PHE A 80 -7.68 -1.28 0.74
N VAL A 81 -8.20 -2.48 0.48
CA VAL A 81 -8.65 -2.87 -0.87
C VAL A 81 -9.84 -2.02 -1.32
N SER A 82 -10.83 -1.85 -0.44
CA SER A 82 -11.98 -1.00 -0.72
C SER A 82 -11.60 0.49 -0.70
N GLU A 83 -10.72 0.90 0.21
CA GLU A 83 -10.22 2.28 0.25
C GLU A 83 -9.43 2.65 -1.00
N TYR A 84 -8.64 1.72 -1.54
CA TYR A 84 -7.88 1.93 -2.77
C TYR A 84 -8.78 2.34 -3.94
N VAL A 85 -9.83 1.57 -4.22
CA VAL A 85 -10.75 1.89 -5.32
C VAL A 85 -11.55 3.17 -5.05
N ARG A 86 -11.82 3.47 -3.77
CA ARG A 86 -12.52 4.70 -3.34
C ARG A 86 -11.68 5.96 -3.54
N GLU A 87 -10.39 5.87 -3.29
CA GLU A 87 -9.46 7.02 -3.34
C GLU A 87 -8.72 7.15 -4.67
N ALA A 88 -8.82 6.15 -5.56
CA ALA A 88 -8.06 6.09 -6.79
C ALA A 88 -8.25 7.35 -7.66
N ASP A 89 -9.50 7.81 -7.83
CA ASP A 89 -9.82 9.02 -8.61
C ASP A 89 -9.26 10.29 -7.97
N ALA A 90 -9.33 10.40 -6.64
CA ALA A 90 -8.80 11.54 -5.91
C ALA A 90 -7.28 11.63 -6.03
N ILE A 91 -6.58 10.48 -5.95
CA ILE A 91 -5.14 10.39 -6.16
C ILE A 91 -4.79 10.80 -7.59
N TRP A 92 -5.51 10.28 -8.59
CA TRP A 92 -5.26 10.60 -9.99
C TRP A 92 -5.46 12.09 -10.30
N ALA A 93 -6.53 12.69 -9.77
CA ALA A 93 -6.87 14.09 -10.03
C ALA A 93 -5.97 15.10 -9.29
N SER A 94 -5.44 14.74 -8.12
CA SER A 94 -4.70 15.67 -7.25
C SER A 94 -3.18 15.63 -7.41
N ARG A 95 -2.63 14.60 -8.06
CA ARG A 95 -1.19 14.36 -8.15
C ARG A 95 -0.68 14.56 -9.57
N THR A 96 0.64 14.78 -9.71
CA THR A 96 1.27 14.68 -11.03
C THR A 96 1.16 13.24 -11.53
N PHE A 97 1.19 13.05 -12.85
CA PHE A 97 1.10 11.71 -13.46
C PHE A 97 2.04 10.68 -12.81
N HIS A 98 3.33 11.01 -12.70
CA HIS A 98 4.33 10.11 -12.11
C HIS A 98 4.06 9.79 -10.64
N MET A 99 3.52 10.76 -9.89
CA MET A 99 3.17 10.60 -8.49
C MET A 99 1.93 9.71 -8.32
N ALA A 100 0.89 9.95 -9.13
CA ALA A 100 -0.30 9.12 -9.15
C ALA A 100 0.02 7.68 -9.55
N GLU A 101 0.79 7.48 -10.62
CA GLU A 101 1.26 6.16 -11.06
C GLU A 101 2.00 5.43 -9.94
N ASN A 102 2.97 6.09 -9.29
CA ASN A 102 3.74 5.47 -8.21
C ASN A 102 2.87 5.06 -7.02
N LEU A 103 1.96 5.94 -6.58
CA LEU A 103 1.05 5.66 -5.47
C LEU A 103 0.10 4.52 -5.80
N LEU A 104 -0.59 4.58 -6.94
CA LEU A 104 -1.61 3.60 -7.33
C LEU A 104 -0.99 2.21 -7.55
N SER A 105 0.20 2.12 -8.13
CA SER A 105 0.87 0.83 -8.29
C SER A 105 1.41 0.25 -6.97
N ARG A 106 1.79 1.08 -6.00
CA ARG A 106 2.44 0.62 -4.75
C ARG A 106 1.51 0.49 -3.55
N LEU A 107 0.37 1.19 -3.55
CA LEU A 107 -0.65 1.04 -2.51
C LEU A 107 -1.41 -0.27 -2.67
N TRP A 108 -1.54 -0.78 -3.91
CA TRP A 108 -2.15 -2.07 -4.15
C TRP A 108 -1.26 -3.21 -3.65
N SER A 109 -1.86 -4.19 -2.96
CA SER A 109 -1.15 -5.34 -2.45
C SER A 109 -1.91 -6.64 -2.71
N VAL A 110 -1.25 -7.55 -3.42
CA VAL A 110 -1.74 -8.91 -3.69
C VAL A 110 -1.70 -9.82 -2.46
N ALA A 111 -1.12 -9.38 -1.34
CA ALA A 111 -1.05 -10.16 -0.10
C ALA A 111 -2.44 -10.43 0.50
N THR A 112 -3.46 -9.67 0.11
CA THR A 112 -4.86 -9.84 0.55
C THR A 112 -5.59 -10.95 -0.20
N VAL A 113 -5.00 -11.52 -1.25
CA VAL A 113 -5.63 -12.58 -2.05
C VAL A 113 -5.80 -13.86 -1.23
N GLY A 114 -7.04 -14.36 -1.18
CA GLY A 114 -7.42 -15.56 -0.45
C GLY A 114 -7.78 -15.32 1.02
N LEU A 115 -7.73 -14.08 1.50
CA LEU A 115 -8.21 -13.73 2.84
C LEU A 115 -9.74 -13.61 2.89
N GLU A 116 -10.31 -13.87 4.05
CA GLU A 116 -11.74 -13.72 4.28
C GLU A 116 -12.16 -12.23 4.31
N GLY A 117 -13.38 -11.95 3.86
CA GLY A 117 -13.97 -10.61 3.94
C GLY A 117 -13.48 -9.62 2.89
N VAL A 118 -12.69 -10.06 1.89
CA VAL A 118 -12.17 -9.23 0.82
C VAL A 118 -12.25 -9.92 -0.53
N ASP A 119 -12.52 -9.16 -1.59
CA ASP A 119 -12.45 -9.61 -2.98
C ASP A 119 -11.60 -8.64 -3.81
N PRO A 120 -10.26 -8.83 -3.83
CA PRO A 120 -9.36 -7.94 -4.56
C PRO A 120 -9.59 -7.95 -6.07
N VAL A 121 -9.99 -9.10 -6.65
CA VAL A 121 -10.27 -9.22 -8.08
C VAL A 121 -11.53 -8.46 -8.43
N GLY A 122 -12.64 -8.71 -7.72
CA GLY A 122 -13.91 -8.04 -7.94
C GLY A 122 -13.83 -6.53 -7.72
N ALA A 123 -13.03 -6.06 -6.75
CA ALA A 123 -12.81 -4.63 -6.53
C ALA A 123 -12.21 -3.93 -7.76
N LEU A 124 -11.15 -4.50 -8.35
CA LEU A 124 -10.49 -3.91 -9.53
C LEU A 124 -11.33 -4.07 -10.80
N GLU A 125 -12.00 -5.20 -10.98
CA GLU A 125 -12.91 -5.42 -12.11
C GLU A 125 -14.08 -4.44 -12.09
N ALA A 126 -14.71 -4.24 -10.92
CA ALA A 126 -15.78 -3.29 -10.75
C ALA A 126 -15.32 -1.85 -11.02
N TRP A 127 -14.11 -1.49 -10.57
CA TRP A 127 -13.53 -0.18 -10.88
C TRP A 127 -13.32 -0.02 -12.39
N LEU A 128 -12.69 -0.99 -13.07
CA LEU A 128 -12.44 -0.92 -14.51
C LEU A 128 -13.73 -0.87 -15.36
N ALA A 129 -14.79 -1.54 -14.92
CA ALA A 129 -16.09 -1.55 -15.58
C ALA A 129 -16.83 -0.21 -15.42
N SER A 130 -16.73 0.41 -14.24
CA SER A 130 -17.35 1.71 -13.96
C SER A 130 -16.59 2.91 -14.54
N HIS A 131 -15.30 2.74 -14.87
CA HIS A 131 -14.41 3.81 -15.35
C HIS A 131 -14.01 3.62 -16.82
N ALA A 132 -15.00 3.34 -17.68
CA ALA A 132 -14.75 3.15 -19.11
C ALA A 132 -14.17 4.41 -19.80
N ASP A 133 -14.50 5.59 -19.28
CA ASP A 133 -14.06 6.88 -19.83
C ASP A 133 -12.84 7.46 -19.10
N ALA A 134 -12.27 6.74 -18.12
CA ALA A 134 -11.06 7.19 -17.44
C ALA A 134 -9.85 7.17 -18.39
N PRO A 135 -8.83 8.03 -18.17
CA PRO A 135 -7.65 8.08 -19.02
C PRO A 135 -6.97 6.71 -19.17
N ASP A 136 -6.53 6.37 -20.38
CA ASP A 136 -5.94 5.06 -20.70
C ASP A 136 -4.81 4.66 -19.76
N ALA A 137 -3.95 5.61 -19.40
CA ALA A 137 -2.84 5.34 -18.48
C ALA A 137 -3.30 5.01 -17.05
N PHE A 138 -4.40 5.61 -16.59
CA PHE A 138 -4.98 5.29 -15.28
C PHE A 138 -5.59 3.87 -15.31
N ARG A 139 -6.37 3.59 -16.35
CA ARG A 139 -6.95 2.26 -16.56
C ARG A 139 -5.88 1.18 -16.69
N ARG A 140 -4.75 1.48 -17.35
CA ARG A 140 -3.60 0.57 -17.46
C ARG A 140 -3.06 0.19 -16.08
N ILE A 141 -2.85 1.15 -15.18
CA ILE A 141 -2.34 0.86 -13.83
C ILE A 141 -3.28 -0.09 -13.07
N VAL A 142 -4.59 0.17 -13.11
CA VAL A 142 -5.56 -0.69 -12.44
C VAL A 142 -5.65 -2.07 -13.09
N SER A 143 -5.53 -2.15 -14.42
CA SER A 143 -5.46 -3.42 -15.15
C SER A 143 -4.22 -4.23 -14.81
N GLU A 144 -3.05 -3.59 -14.69
CA GLU A 144 -1.81 -4.27 -14.30
C GLU A 144 -1.91 -4.83 -12.87
N ASN A 145 -2.47 -4.06 -11.93
CA ASN A 145 -2.77 -4.54 -10.58
C ASN A 145 -3.73 -5.74 -10.60
N LEU A 146 -4.71 -5.75 -11.50
CA LEU A 146 -5.66 -6.87 -11.67
C LEU A 146 -4.96 -8.12 -12.21
N ASP A 147 -4.09 -7.96 -13.20
CA ASP A 147 -3.34 -9.07 -13.78
C ASP A 147 -2.40 -9.72 -12.75
N ASP A 148 -1.72 -8.91 -11.93
CA ASP A 148 -0.90 -9.41 -10.83
C ASP A 148 -1.74 -10.13 -9.76
N THR A 149 -2.92 -9.60 -9.43
CA THR A 149 -3.86 -10.22 -8.49
C THR A 149 -4.35 -11.59 -9.01
N ARG A 150 -4.75 -11.66 -10.28
CA ARG A 150 -5.18 -12.91 -10.93
C ARG A 150 -4.05 -13.94 -11.01
N ARG A 151 -2.80 -13.50 -11.20
CA ARG A 151 -1.63 -14.39 -11.19
C ARG A 151 -1.48 -15.07 -9.84
N VAL A 152 -1.64 -14.33 -8.73
CA VAL A 152 -1.57 -14.91 -7.38
C VAL A 152 -2.70 -15.89 -7.13
N VAL A 153 -3.94 -15.57 -7.52
CA VAL A 153 -5.08 -16.51 -7.45
C VAL A 153 -4.77 -17.82 -8.18
N ALA A 154 -4.22 -17.73 -9.40
CA ALA A 154 -3.89 -18.91 -10.20
C ALA A 154 -2.77 -19.76 -9.57
N VAL A 155 -1.80 -19.15 -8.89
CA VAL A 155 -0.75 -19.87 -8.14
C VAL A 155 -1.36 -20.59 -6.94
N GLN A 156 -2.14 -19.90 -6.10
CA GLN A 156 -2.77 -20.51 -4.92
C GLN A 156 -3.69 -21.69 -5.31
N ALA A 157 -4.46 -21.56 -6.39
CA ALA A 157 -5.32 -22.63 -6.89
C ALA A 157 -4.53 -23.88 -7.31
N ARG A 158 -3.30 -23.72 -7.82
CA ARG A 158 -2.42 -24.84 -8.18
C ARG A 158 -1.79 -25.51 -6.96
N GLU A 159 -1.38 -24.72 -5.97
CA GLU A 159 -0.82 -25.25 -4.71
C GLU A 159 -1.83 -26.09 -3.92
N LEU A 160 -3.12 -25.74 -3.98
CA LEU A 160 -4.20 -26.50 -3.34
C LEU A 160 -4.56 -27.82 -4.04
N GLN A 161 -4.07 -28.03 -5.27
CA GLN A 161 -4.37 -29.21 -6.11
C GLN A 161 -3.21 -30.23 -6.16
N GLY A 162 -2.05 -29.90 -5.61
CA GLY A 162 -0.85 -30.76 -5.56
C GLY A 162 -0.66 -31.41 -4.21
#